data_AF-A0A2E9AGC1-F1
#
_entry.id   AF-A0A2E9AGC1-F1
#
_cell.length_a   1.000
_cell.length_b   1.000
_cell.length_c   1.000
_cell.angle_alpha   90.00
_cell.angle_beta   90.00
_cell.angle_gamma   90.00
#
_symmetry.space_group_name_H-M   'P 1'
#
loop_
_entity.id
_entity.type
_entity.pdbx_description
1 polymer ?
#
loop_
_entity_poly.entity_id
_entity_poly.type
_entity_poly.pdbx_seq_one_letter_code
_entity_poly.pdbx_strand_id
1 'polypeptide(L)'
;MSINNEEELAEAVAEAGRLVQEIQNYVGRDFSRPAKLRFPRGYLRTASQARRRVAFLNDRQLQSNIAYTLQLADVQHWLLVRTDLSGMAKEMVIKMQIFLLGTVIESITKVYLRGTCGGNFKRRTTFLLQEGYISEDLQIDIEWIWDLRNNMHLFQLEDIEWSSEDYTVANHNRAVRAFRELLDALSAS
;
A
#
# COMPACT_ATOMS: atom_id res chain seq x y z
N MET A 1 -29.23 8.73 -7.68
CA MET A 1 -29.67 8.76 -6.27
C MET A 1 -28.53 9.32 -5.46
N SER A 2 -28.80 10.30 -4.61
CA SER A 2 -27.82 10.83 -3.65
C SER A 2 -28.10 10.16 -2.31
N ILE A 3 -27.06 9.71 -1.61
CA ILE A 3 -27.14 9.16 -0.25
C ILE A 3 -26.87 10.32 0.71
N ASN A 4 -27.80 10.60 1.62
CA ASN A 4 -27.79 11.81 2.46
C ASN A 4 -27.79 11.48 3.96
N ASN A 5 -28.00 10.23 4.35
CA ASN A 5 -27.98 9.76 5.74
C ASN A 5 -27.52 8.30 5.84
N GLU A 6 -27.34 7.81 7.06
CA GLU A 6 -26.85 6.45 7.35
C GLU A 6 -27.86 5.35 6.98
N GLU A 7 -29.15 5.62 7.04
CA GLU A 7 -30.20 4.67 6.66
C GLU A 7 -30.20 4.44 5.14
N GLU A 8 -30.21 5.53 4.36
CA GLU A 8 -30.05 5.48 2.91
C GLU A 8 -28.73 4.81 2.50
N LEU A 9 -27.65 4.99 3.27
CA LEU A 9 -26.38 4.31 3.03
C LEU A 9 -26.50 2.81 3.24
N ALA A 10 -27.09 2.37 4.35
CA ALA A 10 -27.27 0.96 4.68
C ALA A 10 -28.11 0.24 3.61
N GLU A 11 -29.21 0.85 3.17
CA GLU A 11 -30.05 0.33 2.09
C GLU A 11 -29.28 0.23 0.77
N ALA A 12 -28.55 1.29 0.39
CA ALA A 12 -27.76 1.29 -0.83
C ALA A 12 -26.64 0.23 -0.83
N VAL A 13 -26.00 0.01 0.32
CA VAL A 13 -24.97 -1.02 0.48
C VAL A 13 -25.57 -2.43 0.35
N ALA A 14 -26.71 -2.68 1.00
CA ALA A 14 -27.40 -3.96 0.92
C ALA A 14 -27.82 -4.27 -0.53
N GLU A 15 -28.40 -3.30 -1.24
CA GLU A 15 -28.82 -3.48 -2.62
C GLU A 15 -27.62 -3.65 -3.57
N ALA A 16 -26.54 -2.89 -3.37
CA ALA A 16 -25.31 -3.05 -4.14
C ALA A 16 -24.73 -4.47 -3.95
N GLY A 17 -24.64 -4.96 -2.70
CA GLY A 17 -24.16 -6.31 -2.41
C GLY A 17 -25.01 -7.38 -3.09
N ARG A 18 -26.34 -7.25 -3.02
CA ARG A 18 -27.29 -8.17 -3.69
C ARG A 18 -27.07 -8.20 -5.20
N LEU A 19 -27.00 -7.04 -5.85
CA LEU A 19 -26.80 -6.93 -7.30
C LEU A 19 -25.44 -7.50 -7.73
N VAL A 20 -24.36 -7.24 -6.98
CA VAL A 20 -23.05 -7.80 -7.26
C VAL A 20 -23.06 -9.33 -7.16
N GLN A 21 -23.77 -9.89 -6.18
CA GLN A 21 -23.92 -11.34 -6.04
C GLN A 21 -24.72 -11.95 -7.21
N GLU A 22 -25.79 -11.30 -7.66
CA GLU A 22 -26.57 -11.77 -8.82
C GLU A 22 -25.73 -11.76 -10.11
N ILE A 23 -24.95 -10.70 -10.33
CA ILE A 23 -24.00 -10.65 -11.44
C ILE A 23 -23.04 -11.83 -11.35
N GLN A 24 -22.43 -12.06 -10.18
CA GLN A 24 -21.49 -13.16 -9.96
C GLN A 24 -22.12 -14.54 -10.17
N ASN A 25 -23.35 -14.75 -9.72
CA ASN A 25 -24.09 -16.00 -9.91
C ASN A 25 -24.33 -16.28 -11.40
N TYR A 26 -24.58 -15.24 -12.19
CA TYR A 26 -24.82 -15.37 -13.64
C TYR A 26 -23.54 -15.56 -14.45
N VAL A 27 -22.44 -14.87 -14.11
CA VAL A 27 -21.19 -14.90 -14.90
C VAL A 27 -20.22 -15.98 -14.44
N GLY A 28 -20.30 -16.46 -13.19
CA GLY A 28 -19.37 -17.45 -12.65
C GLY A 28 -17.91 -16.97 -12.71
N ARG A 29 -16.98 -17.88 -12.99
CA ARG A 29 -15.54 -17.57 -13.17
C ARG A 29 -15.17 -17.28 -14.64
N ASP A 30 -16.15 -17.00 -15.49
CA ASP A 30 -15.94 -16.76 -16.92
C ASP A 30 -15.50 -15.31 -17.19
N PHE A 31 -14.23 -15.14 -17.57
CA PHE A 31 -13.63 -13.84 -17.85
C PHE A 31 -13.93 -13.31 -19.27
N SER A 32 -14.60 -14.09 -20.12
CA SER A 32 -14.93 -13.67 -21.49
C SER A 32 -16.08 -12.66 -21.54
N ARG A 33 -16.91 -12.59 -20.50
CA ARG A 33 -18.09 -11.72 -20.45
C ARG A 33 -17.71 -10.29 -20.02
N PRO A 34 -18.16 -9.25 -20.75
CA PRO A 34 -17.83 -7.86 -20.43
C PRO A 34 -18.67 -7.28 -19.26
N ALA A 35 -19.07 -8.11 -18.28
CA ALA A 35 -19.85 -7.69 -17.12
C ALA A 35 -18.93 -7.12 -16.03
N LYS A 36 -18.55 -5.85 -16.17
CA LYS A 36 -17.63 -5.18 -15.22
C LYS A 36 -18.34 -4.10 -14.42
N LEU A 37 -18.16 -4.16 -13.10
CA LEU A 37 -18.55 -3.07 -12.22
C LEU A 37 -17.64 -1.86 -12.46
N ARG A 38 -18.24 -0.67 -12.47
CA ARG A 38 -17.47 0.57 -12.54
C ARG A 38 -16.73 0.77 -11.22
N PHE A 39 -15.41 0.90 -11.28
CA PHE A 39 -14.63 1.31 -10.11
C PHE A 39 -14.98 2.76 -9.71
N PRO A 40 -15.16 3.06 -8.41
CA PRO A 40 -15.51 4.40 -7.95
C PRO A 40 -14.53 5.48 -8.42
N ARG A 41 -15.07 6.57 -8.97
CA ARG A 41 -14.26 7.71 -9.41
C ARG A 41 -13.98 8.64 -8.23
N GLY A 42 -12.81 9.28 -8.24
CA GLY A 42 -12.38 10.19 -7.17
C GLY A 42 -11.71 9.52 -5.98
N TYR A 43 -11.73 8.18 -5.89
CA TYR A 43 -11.06 7.46 -4.81
C TYR A 43 -9.55 7.34 -5.02
N LEU A 44 -9.14 6.96 -6.23
CA LEU A 44 -7.72 6.82 -6.57
C LEU A 44 -7.07 8.20 -6.67
N ARG A 45 -5.88 8.33 -6.10
CA ARG A 45 -5.04 9.51 -6.33
C ARG A 45 -4.67 9.58 -7.80
N THR A 46 -4.60 10.79 -8.34
CA THR A 46 -3.99 11.02 -9.65
C THR A 46 -2.48 10.82 -9.58
N ALA A 47 -1.87 10.42 -10.68
CA ALA A 47 -0.41 10.32 -10.76
C ALA A 47 0.29 11.64 -10.40
N SER A 48 -0.32 12.78 -10.73
CA SER A 48 0.19 14.10 -10.32
C SER A 48 0.15 14.31 -8.81
N GLN A 49 -0.95 13.93 -8.13
CA GLN A 49 -1.04 14.02 -6.67
C GLN A 49 0.01 13.13 -6.00
N ALA A 50 0.25 11.93 -6.54
CA ALA A 50 1.23 10.99 -6.01
C ALA A 50 2.67 11.47 -6.22
N ARG A 51 3.03 11.93 -7.43
CA ARG A 51 4.38 12.45 -7.73
C ARG A 51 4.79 13.63 -6.85
N ARG A 52 3.84 14.52 -6.52
CA ARG A 52 4.11 15.66 -5.62
C ARG A 52 4.65 15.24 -4.25
N ARG A 53 4.31 14.04 -3.77
CA ARG A 53 4.77 13.52 -2.47
C ARG A 53 6.23 13.10 -2.47
N VAL A 54 6.83 12.93 -3.65
CA VAL A 54 8.22 12.48 -3.84
C VAL A 54 8.97 13.45 -4.77
N ALA A 55 8.56 14.71 -4.79
CA ALA A 55 9.13 15.73 -5.67
C ALA A 55 10.60 16.06 -5.33
N PHE A 56 11.03 15.76 -4.10
CA PHE A 56 12.43 15.87 -3.67
C PHE A 56 13.38 14.90 -4.39
N LEU A 57 12.85 13.87 -5.07
CA LEU A 57 13.66 12.97 -5.89
C LEU A 57 13.94 13.59 -7.27
N ASN A 58 15.19 13.59 -7.72
CA ASN A 58 15.54 14.08 -9.07
C ASN A 58 15.20 13.09 -10.21
N ASP A 59 14.79 11.86 -9.89
CA ASP A 59 14.53 10.79 -10.86
C ASP A 59 13.04 10.75 -11.26
N ARG A 60 12.72 11.37 -12.42
CA ARG A 60 11.33 11.44 -12.95
C ARG A 60 10.72 10.07 -13.28
N GLN A 61 11.55 9.11 -13.69
CA GLN A 61 11.09 7.76 -14.00
C GLN A 61 10.66 7.06 -12.70
N LEU A 62 11.50 7.14 -11.66
CA LEU A 62 11.14 6.61 -10.35
C LEU A 62 9.92 7.31 -9.77
N GLN A 63 9.81 8.64 -9.84
CA GLN A 63 8.62 9.35 -9.37
C GLN A 63 7.33 8.81 -10.02
N SER A 64 7.37 8.52 -11.32
CA SER A 64 6.21 7.98 -12.05
C SER A 64 5.90 6.55 -11.63
N ASN A 65 6.91 5.69 -11.46
CA ASN A 65 6.71 4.33 -10.96
C ASN A 65 6.17 4.31 -9.53
N ILE A 66 6.68 5.17 -8.63
CA ILE A 66 6.11 5.35 -7.29
C ILE A 66 4.64 5.78 -7.39
N ALA A 67 4.31 6.70 -8.29
CA ALA A 67 2.93 7.14 -8.47
C ALA A 67 2.00 6.00 -8.89
N TYR A 68 2.41 5.13 -9.82
CA TYR A 68 1.62 3.97 -10.21
C TYR A 68 1.49 2.94 -9.08
N THR A 69 2.56 2.72 -8.32
CA THR A 69 2.53 1.85 -7.14
C THR A 69 1.58 2.36 -6.07
N LEU A 70 1.55 3.68 -5.82
CA LEU A 70 0.60 4.28 -4.88
C LEU A 70 -0.85 4.20 -5.36
N GLN A 71 -1.09 4.25 -6.68
CA GLN A 71 -2.43 4.01 -7.23
C GLN A 71 -2.89 2.56 -7.05
N LEU A 72 -1.98 1.59 -7.16
CA LEU A 72 -2.28 0.19 -6.83
C LEU A 72 -2.60 0.04 -5.34
N ALA A 73 -1.85 0.71 -4.47
CA ALA A 73 -2.14 0.74 -3.03
C ALA A 73 -3.53 1.35 -2.75
N ASP A 74 -3.93 2.40 -3.47
CA ASP A 74 -5.28 2.97 -3.34
C ASP A 74 -6.37 1.96 -3.76
N VAL A 75 -6.16 1.15 -4.81
CA VAL A 75 -7.10 0.07 -5.19
C VAL A 75 -7.24 -0.96 -4.08
N GLN A 76 -6.12 -1.40 -3.50
CA GLN A 76 -6.11 -2.39 -2.42
C GLN A 76 -6.78 -1.83 -1.15
N HIS A 77 -6.50 -0.58 -0.81
CA HIS A 77 -7.14 0.11 0.30
C HIS A 77 -8.66 0.24 0.08
N TRP A 78 -9.10 0.54 -1.15
CA TRP A 78 -10.52 0.56 -1.49
C TRP A 78 -11.20 -0.77 -1.20
N LEU A 79 -10.58 -1.88 -1.63
CA LEU A 79 -11.10 -3.22 -1.36
C LEU A 79 -11.26 -3.45 0.15
N LEU A 80 -10.24 -3.10 0.95
CA LEU A 80 -10.29 -3.31 2.40
C LEU A 80 -11.39 -2.50 3.12
N VAL A 81 -11.68 -1.27 2.65
CA VAL A 81 -12.58 -0.36 3.38
C VAL A 81 -13.99 -0.26 2.78
N ARG A 82 -14.25 -0.91 1.64
CA ARG A 82 -15.54 -0.87 0.93
C ARG A 82 -16.13 -2.24 0.63
N THR A 83 -15.45 -3.32 1.02
CA THR A 83 -15.97 -4.68 0.89
C THR A 83 -15.92 -5.39 2.23
N ASP A 84 -16.65 -6.50 2.35
CA ASP A 84 -16.66 -7.39 3.51
C ASP A 84 -15.58 -8.48 3.41
N LEU A 85 -14.51 -8.24 2.62
CA LEU A 85 -13.39 -9.16 2.45
C LEU A 85 -12.84 -9.60 3.81
N SER A 86 -12.77 -10.91 4.02
CA SER A 86 -12.47 -11.52 5.33
C SER A 86 -11.49 -12.69 5.22
N GLY A 87 -11.00 -13.15 6.37
CA GLY A 87 -10.01 -14.22 6.50
C GLY A 87 -8.69 -13.93 5.78
N MET A 88 -8.02 -14.98 5.30
CA MET A 88 -6.71 -14.86 4.64
C MET A 88 -6.71 -13.94 3.43
N ALA A 89 -7.81 -13.85 2.68
CA ALA A 89 -7.86 -12.98 1.51
C ALA A 89 -7.68 -11.51 1.93
N LYS A 90 -8.27 -11.11 3.06
CA LYS A 90 -8.08 -9.78 3.65
C LYS A 90 -6.62 -9.57 4.09
N GLU A 91 -6.07 -10.53 4.81
CA GLU A 91 -4.68 -10.47 5.30
C GLU A 91 -3.69 -10.40 4.14
N MET A 92 -3.91 -11.13 3.05
CA MET A 92 -3.06 -11.07 1.86
C MET A 92 -3.16 -9.73 1.14
N VAL A 93 -4.34 -9.07 1.13
CA VAL A 93 -4.45 -7.69 0.63
C VAL A 93 -3.70 -6.70 1.54
N ILE A 94 -3.68 -6.93 2.86
CA ILE A 94 -2.89 -6.13 3.81
C ILE A 94 -1.39 -6.35 3.58
N LYS A 95 -0.94 -7.61 3.52
CA LYS A 95 0.43 -8.00 3.17
C LYS A 95 0.88 -7.30 1.91
N MET A 96 0.01 -7.28 0.89
CA MET A 96 0.35 -6.68 -0.38
C MET A 96 0.54 -5.16 -0.27
N GLN A 97 -0.27 -4.46 0.53
CA GLN A 97 -0.05 -3.03 0.79
C GLN A 97 1.26 -2.75 1.53
N ILE A 98 1.57 -3.53 2.58
CA ILE A 98 2.84 -3.40 3.33
C ILE A 98 4.03 -3.64 2.39
N PHE A 99 3.96 -4.65 1.53
CA PHE A 99 4.97 -4.92 0.51
C PHE A 99 5.18 -3.72 -0.45
N LEU A 100 4.09 -3.11 -0.93
CA LEU A 100 4.19 -1.96 -1.84
C LEU A 100 4.87 -0.78 -1.12
N LEU A 101 4.53 -0.53 0.16
CA LEU A 101 5.19 0.48 0.98
C LEU A 101 6.69 0.18 1.12
N GLY A 102 7.07 -1.05 1.47
CA GLY A 102 8.47 -1.45 1.59
C GLY A 102 9.26 -1.28 0.28
N THR A 103 8.65 -1.64 -0.85
CA THR A 103 9.25 -1.45 -2.18
C THR A 103 9.47 0.02 -2.51
N VAL A 104 8.53 0.89 -2.17
CA VAL A 104 8.63 2.34 -2.37
C VAL A 104 9.70 2.93 -1.45
N ILE A 105 9.69 2.59 -0.16
CA ILE A 105 10.69 3.04 0.83
C ILE A 105 12.11 2.63 0.40
N GLU A 106 12.30 1.37 -0.02
CA GLU A 106 13.59 0.88 -0.52
C GLU A 106 14.07 1.68 -1.73
N SER A 107 13.16 1.98 -2.66
CA SER A 107 13.48 2.71 -3.89
C SER A 107 13.80 4.18 -3.62
N ILE A 108 13.04 4.84 -2.73
CA ILE A 108 13.27 6.22 -2.30
C ILE A 108 14.64 6.33 -1.67
N THR A 109 14.94 5.53 -0.64
CA THR A 109 16.23 5.59 0.06
C THR A 109 17.41 5.33 -0.88
N LYS A 110 17.26 4.38 -1.81
CA LYS A 110 18.31 4.06 -2.79
C LYS A 110 18.60 5.21 -3.75
N VAL A 111 17.57 5.93 -4.23
CA VAL A 111 17.77 7.03 -5.17
C VAL A 111 18.15 8.33 -4.47
N TYR A 112 17.56 8.60 -3.30
CA TYR A 112 17.90 9.75 -2.47
C TYR A 112 19.39 9.76 -2.09
N LEU A 113 19.94 8.60 -1.73
CA LEU A 113 21.34 8.45 -1.33
C LEU A 113 22.30 8.12 -2.49
N ARG A 114 21.84 8.20 -3.75
CA ARG A 114 22.67 7.86 -4.91
C ARG A 114 23.88 8.78 -4.99
N GLY A 115 25.07 8.20 -4.96
CA GLY A 115 26.35 8.94 -4.95
C GLY A 115 26.85 9.32 -3.55
N THR A 116 26.02 9.12 -2.51
CA THR A 116 26.36 9.42 -1.11
C THR A 116 26.56 8.14 -0.30
N CYS A 117 25.55 7.26 -0.25
CA CYS A 117 25.60 6.01 0.51
C CYS A 117 25.02 4.84 -0.30
N GLY A 118 25.86 3.83 -0.54
CA GLY A 118 25.50 2.59 -1.23
C GLY A 118 25.21 1.41 -0.28
N GLY A 119 25.16 0.20 -0.84
CA GLY A 119 24.97 -1.05 -0.08
C GLY A 119 23.53 -1.52 0.00
N ASN A 120 23.22 -2.36 1.00
CA ASN A 120 21.87 -2.91 1.22
C ASN A 120 20.95 -1.89 1.92
N PHE A 121 19.68 -2.26 2.12
CA PHE A 121 18.69 -1.36 2.72
C PHE A 121 19.07 -0.93 4.15
N LYS A 122 19.40 -1.87 5.04
CA LYS A 122 19.74 -1.58 6.45
C LYS A 122 20.96 -0.67 6.59
N ARG A 123 21.95 -0.78 5.69
CA ARG A 123 23.09 0.15 5.66
C ARG A 123 22.66 1.58 5.32
N ARG A 124 21.72 1.75 4.37
CA ARG A 124 21.20 3.07 4.00
C ARG A 124 20.40 3.71 5.13
N THR A 125 19.58 2.94 5.85
CA THR A 125 18.80 3.44 6.98
C THR A 125 19.68 3.80 8.18
N THR A 126 20.74 3.02 8.45
CA THR A 126 21.75 3.39 9.47
C THR A 126 22.45 4.71 9.12
N PHE A 127 22.80 4.92 7.84
CA PHE A 127 23.37 6.20 7.40
C PHE A 127 22.40 7.35 7.61
N LEU A 128 21.11 7.18 7.26
CA LEU A 128 20.10 8.21 7.47
C LEU A 128 19.94 8.58 8.95
N LEU A 129 20.02 7.61 9.86
CA LEU A 129 20.01 7.88 11.30
C LEU A 129 21.26 8.65 11.74
N GLN A 130 22.44 8.21 11.31
CA GLN A 130 23.72 8.82 11.70
C GLN A 130 23.85 10.28 11.27
N GLU A 131 23.35 10.60 10.08
CA GLU A 131 23.31 11.97 9.56
C GLU A 131 22.13 12.80 10.10
N GLY A 132 21.30 12.23 10.97
CA GLY A 132 20.19 12.92 11.62
C GLY A 132 18.98 13.19 10.72
N TYR A 133 18.87 12.51 9.58
CA TYR A 133 17.71 12.63 8.69
C TYR A 133 16.46 11.96 9.27
N ILE A 134 16.62 10.86 10.01
CA ILE A 134 15.52 10.09 10.61
C ILE A 134 15.77 9.80 12.09
N SER A 135 14.70 9.52 12.84
CA SER A 135 14.78 9.04 14.22
C SER A 135 15.07 7.54 14.29
N GLU A 136 15.49 7.07 15.47
CA GLU A 136 15.68 5.64 15.76
C GLU A 136 14.36 4.86 15.62
N ASP A 137 13.25 5.40 16.14
CA ASP A 137 11.92 4.81 15.99
C ASP A 137 11.53 4.64 14.51
N LEU A 138 11.80 5.66 13.69
CA LEU A 138 11.52 5.60 12.25
C LEU A 138 12.41 4.56 11.56
N GLN A 139 13.69 4.45 11.94
CA GLN A 139 14.58 3.40 11.43
C GLN A 139 14.00 2.01 11.72
N ILE A 140 13.60 1.75 12.97
CA ILE A 140 13.01 0.48 13.40
C ILE A 140 11.79 0.14 12.54
N ASP A 141 10.89 1.11 12.35
CA ASP A 141 9.67 0.90 11.59
C ASP A 141 9.93 0.63 10.10
N ILE A 142 10.80 1.39 9.43
CA ILE A 142 11.07 1.18 8.00
C ILE A 142 11.87 -0.10 7.73
N GLU A 143 12.73 -0.52 8.66
CA GLU A 143 13.42 -1.81 8.58
C GLU A 143 12.46 -2.98 8.79
N TRP A 144 11.53 -2.87 9.76
CA TRP A 144 10.47 -3.86 9.94
C TRP A 144 9.58 -3.99 8.68
N ILE A 145 9.19 -2.88 8.04
CA ILE A 145 8.44 -2.93 6.77
C ILE A 145 9.24 -3.65 5.68
N TRP A 146 10.55 -3.39 5.60
CA TRP A 146 11.42 -4.02 4.60
C TRP A 146 11.58 -5.52 4.84
N ASP A 147 11.73 -5.94 6.10
CA ASP A 147 11.79 -7.36 6.47
C ASP A 147 10.46 -8.06 6.08
N LEU A 148 9.29 -7.48 6.37
CA LEU A 148 8.00 -8.02 5.92
C LEU A 148 7.84 -8.06 4.40
N ARG A 149 8.41 -7.09 3.69
CA ARG A 149 8.44 -7.10 2.22
C ARG A 149 9.22 -8.30 1.67
N ASN A 150 10.22 -8.81 2.39
CA ASN A 150 10.99 -9.98 1.96
C ASN A 150 10.18 -11.28 2.04
N ASN A 151 9.16 -11.33 2.90
CA ASN A 151 8.21 -12.45 2.99
C ASN A 151 7.33 -12.61 1.72
N MET A 152 7.54 -11.82 0.67
CA MET A 152 6.94 -12.06 -0.65
C MET A 152 7.56 -13.26 -1.38
N HIS A 153 8.80 -13.61 -1.05
CA HIS A 153 9.47 -14.75 -1.63
C HIS A 153 9.00 -16.01 -0.92
N LEU A 154 8.03 -16.72 -1.50
CA LEU A 154 7.37 -17.87 -0.85
C LEU A 154 8.34 -18.96 -0.34
N PHE A 155 9.50 -19.13 -0.97
CA PHE A 155 10.52 -20.09 -0.56
C PHE A 155 11.36 -19.63 0.65
N GLN A 156 11.24 -18.36 1.06
CA GLN A 156 11.90 -17.79 2.24
C GLN A 156 10.98 -17.77 3.46
N LEU A 157 9.74 -18.21 3.31
CA LEU A 157 8.80 -18.30 4.42
C LEU A 157 9.17 -19.49 5.31
N GLU A 158 9.40 -19.23 6.59
CA GLU A 158 9.62 -20.27 7.60
C GLU A 158 8.29 -20.91 8.04
N ASP A 159 7.21 -20.11 8.02
CA ASP A 159 5.87 -20.50 8.45
C ASP A 159 4.82 -20.28 7.35
N ILE A 160 3.64 -20.89 7.53
CA ILE A 160 2.49 -20.61 6.67
C ILE A 160 1.92 -19.22 6.98
N GLU A 161 1.45 -18.51 5.97
CA GLU A 161 0.91 -17.15 6.14
C GLU A 161 -0.24 -17.06 7.16
N TRP A 162 -1.00 -18.15 7.32
CA TRP A 162 -2.11 -18.24 8.29
C TRP A 162 -1.67 -18.01 9.74
N SER A 163 -0.42 -18.33 10.10
CA SER A 163 0.07 -18.15 11.48
C SER A 163 0.71 -16.78 11.73
N SER A 164 0.80 -15.91 10.71
CA SER A 164 1.42 -14.59 10.88
C SER A 164 0.48 -13.62 11.59
N GLU A 165 0.99 -12.94 12.61
CA GLU A 165 0.30 -11.83 13.28
C GLU A 165 0.63 -10.47 12.63
N ASP A 166 1.41 -10.47 11.54
CA ASP A 166 1.92 -9.24 10.94
C ASP A 166 0.89 -8.54 10.06
N TYR A 167 -0.03 -9.28 9.44
CA TYR A 167 -0.92 -8.75 8.40
C TYR A 167 -2.24 -8.21 8.94
N THR A 168 -2.14 -7.31 9.91
CA THR A 168 -3.28 -6.67 10.56
C THR A 168 -3.50 -5.24 10.08
N VAL A 169 -4.72 -4.71 10.29
CA VAL A 169 -5.04 -3.30 10.00
C VAL A 169 -4.16 -2.35 10.84
N ALA A 170 -3.85 -2.73 12.09
CA ALA A 170 -2.97 -1.96 12.96
C ALA A 170 -1.55 -1.85 12.40
N ASN A 171 -0.99 -2.96 11.94
CA ASN A 171 0.33 -3.02 11.33
C ASN A 171 0.38 -2.30 9.97
N HIS A 172 -0.68 -2.40 9.17
CA HIS A 172 -0.81 -1.56 7.98
C HIS A 172 -0.79 -0.05 8.33
N ASN A 173 -1.53 0.36 9.35
CA ASN A 173 -1.54 1.74 9.81
C ASN A 173 -0.15 2.20 10.32
N ARG A 174 0.58 1.31 11.03
CA ARG A 174 1.98 1.55 11.41
C ARG A 174 2.85 1.79 10.18
N ALA A 175 2.78 0.91 9.18
CA ALA A 175 3.54 1.04 7.95
C ALA A 175 3.23 2.35 7.19
N VAL A 176 1.95 2.75 7.13
CA VAL A 176 1.53 4.02 6.52
C VAL A 176 2.07 5.24 7.29
N ARG A 177 2.12 5.19 8.63
CA ARG A 177 2.69 6.27 9.44
C ARG A 177 4.19 6.43 9.17
N ALA A 178 4.95 5.34 9.28
CA ALA A 178 6.39 5.35 9.02
C ALA A 178 6.71 5.82 7.59
N PHE A 179 5.92 5.40 6.59
CA PHE A 179 6.08 5.90 5.22
C PHE A 179 5.87 7.43 5.13
N ARG A 180 4.85 7.98 5.80
CA ARG A 180 4.60 9.43 5.81
C ARG A 180 5.75 10.17 6.49
N GLU A 181 6.16 9.70 7.64
CA GLU A 181 7.24 10.30 8.43
C GLU A 181 8.57 10.29 7.66
N LEU A 182 8.88 9.21 6.94
CA LEU A 182 10.04 9.15 6.03
C LEU A 182 9.94 10.20 4.91
N LEU A 183 8.77 10.37 4.28
CA LEU A 183 8.62 11.39 3.24
C LEU A 183 8.83 12.80 3.79
N ASP A 184 8.30 13.08 4.98
CA ASP A 184 8.42 14.39 5.61
C ASP A 184 9.88 14.67 5.99
N ALA A 185 10.57 13.70 6.59
CA ALA A 185 12.00 13.75 6.91
C ALA A 185 12.87 14.08 5.69
N LEU A 186 12.70 13.34 4.59
CA LEU A 186 13.52 13.51 3.38
C LEU A 186 13.13 14.74 2.55
N SER A 187 11.92 15.28 2.73
CA SER A 187 11.49 16.51 2.05
C SER A 187 11.96 17.79 2.77
N ALA A 188 12.28 17.69 4.07
CA ALA A 188 12.74 18.81 4.89
C ALA A 188 14.26 19.02 4.84
N SER A 189 14.98 18.08 4.22
CA SER A 189 16.44 18.00 4.11
C SER A 189 16.95 18.67 2.83
#